data_AF-X0S6S8-F1
#
_entry.id   AF-X0S6S8-F1
#
_cell.length_a   1.000
_cell.length_b   1.000
_cell.length_c   1.000
_cell.angle_alpha   90.00
_cell.angle_beta   90.00
_cell.angle_gamma   90.00
#
_symmetry.space_group_name_H-M   'P 1'
#
loop_
_entity.id
_entity.type
_entity.pdbx_description
1 polymer ?
#
loop_
_entity_poly.entity_id
_entity_poly.type
_entity_poly.pdbx_seq_one_letter_code
_entity_poly.pdbx_strand_id
1 'polypeptide(L)'
;MLGSSGLEATSLLAIFAHPDDEAFRCGGTLALLARRGVRVWVLCATRGEAGVPGLPPERAGQVRERELRCSCRALGIEPPRFLDYRDGTLAQVDEEQAVAQMTQIVRELRPQI
;
A
#
# COMPACT_ATOMS: atom_id res chain seq x y z
N MET A 1 34.62 -21.91 -6.63
CA MET A 1 33.74 -20.75 -6.85
C MET A 1 32.32 -21.26 -6.96
N LEU A 2 31.56 -21.23 -5.88
CA LEU A 2 30.14 -21.59 -5.91
C LEU A 2 29.40 -20.44 -6.60
N GLY A 3 28.67 -20.77 -7.67
CA GLY A 3 27.93 -19.80 -8.46
C GLY A 3 26.92 -19.06 -7.60
N SER A 4 26.94 -17.74 -7.68
CA SER A 4 25.88 -16.85 -7.22
C SER A 4 24.64 -17.06 -8.09
N SER A 5 23.90 -18.14 -7.83
CA SER A 5 22.50 -18.23 -8.25
C SER A 5 21.77 -17.08 -7.54
N GLY A 6 21.45 -16.03 -8.29
CA GLY A 6 20.87 -14.80 -7.78
C GLY A 6 19.65 -15.10 -6.91
N LEU A 7 19.74 -14.72 -5.63
CA LEU A 7 18.54 -14.48 -4.84
C LEU A 7 17.82 -13.35 -5.57
N GLU A 8 16.73 -13.68 -6.29
CA GLU A 8 15.72 -12.69 -6.68
C GLU A 8 15.47 -11.82 -5.44
N ALA A 9 15.65 -10.50 -5.60
CA ALA A 9 15.43 -9.56 -4.50
C ALA A 9 14.01 -9.79 -3.99
N THR A 10 13.88 -10.31 -2.76
CA THR A 10 12.58 -10.65 -2.19
C THR A 10 11.72 -9.40 -2.15
N SER A 11 10.45 -9.51 -2.52
CA SER A 11 9.54 -8.38 -2.58
C SER A 11 8.18 -8.68 -1.96
N LEU A 12 7.53 -7.64 -1.45
CA LEU A 12 6.29 -7.72 -0.68
C LEU A 12 5.32 -6.62 -1.12
N LEU A 13 4.05 -6.96 -1.31
CA LEU A 13 2.96 -6.01 -1.51
C LEU A 13 1.99 -6.07 -0.31
N ALA A 14 1.97 -5.01 0.50
CA ALA A 14 0.98 -4.87 1.56
C ALA A 14 -0.27 -4.16 1.03
N ILE A 15 -1.44 -4.77 1.21
CA ILE A 15 -2.72 -4.25 0.71
C ILE A 15 -3.59 -3.87 1.92
N PHE A 16 -4.07 -2.62 1.94
CA PHE A 16 -4.91 -2.08 3.01
C PHE A 16 -6.12 -1.33 2.47
N ALA A 17 -7.10 -1.10 3.33
CA ALA A 17 -8.29 -0.34 2.96
C ALA A 17 -7.98 1.17 2.92
N HIS A 18 -7.20 1.68 3.87
CA HIS A 18 -6.95 3.11 4.04
C HIS A 18 -5.45 3.39 4.25
N PRO A 19 -5.00 4.64 4.01
CA PRO A 19 -3.80 5.16 4.67
C PRO A 19 -3.85 4.91 6.18
N ASP A 20 -2.71 4.84 6.87
CA ASP A 20 -2.53 4.56 8.31
C ASP A 20 -2.63 3.11 8.78
N ASP A 21 -3.37 2.27 8.07
CA ASP A 21 -3.46 0.84 8.35
C ASP A 21 -2.07 0.17 8.30
N GLU A 22 -1.20 0.62 7.39
CA GLU A 22 0.16 0.08 7.23
C GLU A 22 1.03 0.39 8.45
N ALA A 23 0.94 1.61 8.96
CA ALA A 23 1.73 2.08 10.08
C ALA A 23 1.23 1.49 11.40
N PHE A 24 -0.09 1.42 11.58
CA PHE A 24 -0.71 0.94 12.81
C PHE A 24 -0.59 -0.58 12.98
N ARG A 25 -0.73 -1.34 11.89
CA ARG A 25 -0.73 -2.81 11.95
C ARG A 25 0.67 -3.40 11.89
N CYS A 26 1.49 -2.98 10.94
CA CYS A 26 2.73 -3.68 10.64
C CYS A 26 3.90 -2.78 10.21
N GLY A 27 3.87 -1.48 10.51
CA GLY A 27 4.88 -0.51 10.08
C GLY A 27 6.31 -0.92 10.47
N GLY A 28 6.49 -1.45 11.68
CA GLY A 28 7.78 -1.99 12.13
C GLY A 28 8.29 -3.17 11.29
N THR A 29 7.40 -4.06 10.87
CA THR A 29 7.73 -5.19 9.99
C THR A 29 8.10 -4.71 8.59
N LEU A 30 7.31 -3.80 8.01
CA LEU A 30 7.59 -3.22 6.69
C LEU A 30 8.96 -2.53 6.67
N ALA A 31 9.26 -1.71 7.69
CA ALA A 31 10.55 -1.04 7.83
C ALA A 31 11.71 -2.02 8.05
N LEU A 32 11.52 -3.09 8.83
CA LEU A 32 12.53 -4.12 9.04
C LEU A 32 12.87 -4.84 7.74
N LEU A 33 11.86 -5.23 6.95
CA LEU A 33 12.03 -5.90 5.67
C LEU A 33 12.74 -4.99 4.67
N ALA A 34 12.33 -3.72 4.57
CA ALA A 34 13.00 -2.73 3.73
C ALA A 34 14.50 -2.58 4.08
N ARG A 35 14.83 -2.47 5.38
CA ARG A 35 16.21 -2.41 5.87
C ARG A 35 17.03 -3.67 5.58
N ARG A 36 16.37 -4.82 5.35
CA ARG A 36 17.00 -6.08 4.95
C ARG A 36 17.10 -6.24 3.42
N GLY A 37 16.74 -5.21 2.66
CA GLY A 37 16.82 -5.22 1.20
C GLY A 37 15.60 -5.82 0.50
N VAL A 38 14.50 -6.06 1.22
CA VAL A 38 13.23 -6.48 0.60
C VAL A 38 12.59 -5.26 -0.09
N ARG A 39 12.15 -5.42 -1.32
CA ARG A 39 11.39 -4.38 -2.03
C ARG A 39 9.93 -4.40 -1.55
N VAL A 40 9.48 -3.34 -0.90
CA VAL A 40 8.16 -3.30 -0.25
C VAL A 40 7.28 -2.23 -0.89
N TRP A 41 6.07 -2.60 -1.29
CA TRP A 41 5.01 -1.70 -1.74
C TRP A 41 3.83 -1.68 -0.78
N VAL A 42 3.11 -0.55 -0.78
CA VAL A 42 1.80 -0.42 -0.14
C VAL A 42 0.76 -0.04 -1.20
N LEU A 43 -0.36 -0.76 -1.20
CA LEU A 43 -1.56 -0.46 -1.98
C LEU A 43 -2.71 -0.17 -1.02
N CYS A 44 -3.33 1.00 -1.14
CA CYS A 44 -4.55 1.34 -0.43
C CYS A 44 -5.75 1.30 -1.36
N ALA A 45 -6.87 0.74 -0.90
CA ALA A 45 -8.11 0.74 -1.67
C ALA A 45 -8.67 2.17 -1.84
N THR A 46 -8.55 2.99 -0.80
CA THR A 46 -9.10 4.34 -0.72
C THR A 46 -8.03 5.35 -0.32
N ARG A 47 -8.36 6.66 -0.32
CA ARG A 47 -7.53 7.68 0.35
C ARG A 47 -7.94 7.92 1.80
N GLY A 48 -8.88 7.13 2.31
CA GLY A 48 -9.36 7.25 3.68
C GLY A 48 -10.04 8.60 3.95
N GLU A 49 -10.61 9.21 2.91
CA GLU A 49 -11.09 10.58 2.92
C GLU A 49 -12.31 10.83 3.82
N ALA A 50 -13.01 9.79 4.28
CA ALA A 50 -14.11 9.92 5.23
C ALA A 50 -13.61 9.91 6.69
N GLY A 51 -12.34 9.61 6.92
CA GLY A 51 -11.74 9.45 8.25
C GLY A 51 -11.27 10.73 8.95
N VAL A 52 -11.44 11.92 8.36
CA VAL A 52 -10.97 13.19 8.94
C VAL A 52 -12.15 14.10 9.31
N PRO A 53 -12.60 14.10 10.58
CA PRO A 53 -13.71 14.94 11.02
C PRO A 53 -13.47 16.44 10.76
N GLY A 54 -14.47 17.13 10.23
CA GLY A 54 -14.42 18.57 9.98
C GLY A 54 -13.66 18.99 8.71
N LEU A 55 -13.16 18.04 7.93
CA LEU A 55 -12.51 18.32 6.64
C LEU A 55 -13.34 17.72 5.48
N PRO A 56 -13.56 18.47 4.38
CA PRO A 56 -14.23 17.90 3.20
C PRO A 56 -13.45 16.71 2.65
N PRO A 57 -14.12 15.64 2.17
CA PRO A 57 -13.45 14.43 1.71
C PRO A 57 -12.34 14.68 0.68
N GLU A 58 -12.54 15.58 -0.28
CA GLU A 58 -11.52 15.86 -1.29
C GLU A 58 -10.23 16.41 -0.67
N ARG A 59 -10.36 17.28 0.34
CA ARG A 59 -9.22 17.82 1.08
C ARG A 59 -8.62 16.78 2.02
N ALA A 60 -9.46 15.99 2.69
CA ALA A 60 -9.02 14.90 3.56
C ALA A 60 -8.20 13.87 2.79
N GLY A 61 -8.66 13.43 1.63
CA GLY A 61 -7.95 12.48 0.78
C GLY A 61 -6.58 13.01 0.33
N GLN A 62 -6.47 14.30 -0.03
CA GLN A 62 -5.19 14.92 -0.38
C GLN A 62 -4.21 14.95 0.80
N VAL A 63 -4.70 15.29 2.00
CA VAL A 63 -3.90 15.31 3.22
C VAL A 63 -3.42 13.91 3.56
N ARG A 64 -4.33 12.93 3.60
CA ARG A 64 -4.01 11.54 3.96
C ARG A 64 -3.12 10.85 2.93
N GLU A 65 -3.27 11.15 1.64
CA GLU A 65 -2.32 10.69 0.62
C GLU A 65 -0.91 11.25 0.90
N ARG A 66 -0.80 12.54 1.22
CA ARG A 66 0.50 13.14 1.55
C ARG A 66 1.10 12.51 2.81
N GLU A 67 0.28 12.24 3.82
CA GLU A 67 0.69 11.54 5.05
C GLU A 67 1.21 10.14 4.74
N LEU A 68 0.49 9.34 3.95
CA LEU A 68 0.95 8.01 3.55
C LEU A 68 2.26 8.07 2.75
N ARG A 69 2.39 9.02 1.82
CA ARG A 69 3.66 9.24 1.11
C ARG A 69 4.81 9.58 2.06
N CYS A 70 4.56 10.36 3.12
CA CYS A 70 5.54 10.62 4.17
C CYS A 70 5.87 9.35 4.95
N SER A 71 4.86 8.57 5.34
CA SER A 71 5.01 7.29 6.04
C SER A 71 5.89 6.32 5.23
N CYS A 72 5.55 6.07 3.95
CA CYS A 72 6.34 5.21 3.08
C CYS A 72 7.81 5.63 2.99
N ARG A 73 8.07 6.94 2.83
CA ARG A 73 9.45 7.47 2.83
C ARG A 73 10.17 7.22 4.16
N ALA A 74 9.49 7.41 5.29
CA ALA A 74 10.08 7.20 6.61
C ALA A 74 10.40 5.71 6.88
N LEU A 75 9.57 4.80 6.36
CA LEU A 75 9.79 3.36 6.47
C LEU A 75 10.84 2.83 5.47
N GLY A 76 11.25 3.64 4.49
CA GLY A 76 12.18 3.24 3.44
C GLY A 76 11.57 2.30 2.40
N ILE A 77 10.25 2.40 2.18
CA ILE A 77 9.48 1.57 1.23
C ILE A 77 9.08 2.39 0.00
N GLU A 78 8.60 1.70 -1.03
CA GLU A 78 8.19 2.32 -2.29
C GLU A 78 7.00 3.27 -2.09
N PRO A 79 6.83 4.29 -2.95
CA PRO A 79 5.66 5.18 -2.89
C PRO A 79 4.34 4.40 -2.95
N PRO A 80 3.29 4.86 -2.23
CA PRO A 80 2.01 4.17 -2.18
C PRO A 80 1.29 4.21 -3.51
N ARG A 81 0.48 3.18 -3.75
CA ARG A 81 -0.49 3.08 -4.86
C ARG A 81 -1.91 3.11 -4.30
N PHE A 82 -2.85 3.51 -5.15
CA PHE A 82 -4.28 3.60 -4.80
C PHE A 82 -5.15 2.91 -5.85
N LEU A 83 -6.25 2.28 -5.40
CA LEU A 83 -7.30 1.76 -6.30
C LEU A 83 -8.39 2.80 -6.62
N ASP A 84 -8.34 3.96 -5.95
CA ASP A 84 -9.28 5.08 -6.11
C ASP A 84 -10.74 4.76 -5.77
N TYR A 85 -10.99 3.78 -4.89
CA TYR A 85 -12.32 3.58 -4.31
C TYR A 85 -12.64 4.66 -3.27
N ARG A 86 -13.94 4.92 -3.12
CA ARG A 86 -14.46 5.85 -2.13
C ARG A 86 -14.45 5.20 -0.74
N ASP A 87 -13.94 5.96 0.23
CA ASP A 87 -13.92 5.57 1.63
C ASP A 87 -15.35 5.43 2.22
N GLY A 88 -15.53 4.45 3.11
CA GLY A 88 -16.81 4.09 3.70
C GLY A 88 -17.75 3.28 2.78
N THR A 89 -17.39 3.06 1.50
CA THR A 89 -18.25 2.37 0.52
C THR A 89 -17.66 1.07 -0.03
N LEU A 90 -16.55 0.57 0.51
CA LEU A 90 -15.89 -0.64 -0.01
C LEU A 90 -16.79 -1.88 -0.05
N ALA A 91 -17.72 -2.01 0.90
CA ALA A 91 -18.69 -3.11 0.93
C ALA A 91 -19.71 -3.08 -0.22
N GLN A 92 -19.77 -1.98 -0.98
CA GLN A 92 -20.67 -1.77 -2.11
C GLN A 92 -19.94 -1.85 -3.46
N VAL A 93 -18.61 -2.01 -3.43
CA VAL A 93 -17.80 -2.17 -4.63
C VAL A 93 -18.09 -3.54 -5.24
N ASP A 94 -18.17 -3.59 -6.57
CA ASP A 94 -18.27 -4.85 -7.30
C ASP A 94 -17.00 -5.70 -7.05
N GLU A 95 -17.19 -6.89 -6.49
CA GLU A 95 -16.08 -7.75 -6.05
C GLU A 95 -15.22 -8.20 -7.24
N GLU A 96 -15.83 -8.53 -8.38
CA GLU A 96 -15.12 -8.97 -9.57
C GLU A 96 -14.23 -7.85 -10.13
N GLN A 97 -14.75 -6.63 -10.18
CA GLN A 97 -13.99 -5.44 -10.56
C GLN A 97 -12.81 -5.18 -9.59
N ALA A 98 -13.05 -5.25 -8.27
CA ALA A 98 -12.01 -5.03 -7.26
C ALA A 98 -10.90 -6.08 -7.36
N VAL A 99 -11.26 -7.36 -7.48
CA VAL A 99 -10.31 -8.46 -7.68
C VAL A 99 -9.53 -8.28 -8.97
N ALA A 100 -10.16 -7.85 -10.06
CA ALA A 100 -9.48 -7.61 -11.34
C ALA A 100 -8.43 -6.50 -11.23
N GLN A 101 -8.76 -5.36 -10.61
CA GLN A 101 -7.82 -4.26 -10.41
C GLN A 101 -6.65 -4.64 -9.49
N MET A 102 -6.93 -5.31 -8.36
CA MET A 102 -5.87 -5.82 -7.48
C MET A 102 -4.97 -6.82 -8.21
N THR A 103 -5.57 -7.73 -8.98
CA THR A 103 -4.84 -8.73 -9.77
C THR A 103 -3.93 -8.08 -10.81
N GLN A 104 -4.37 -6.99 -11.45
CA GLN A 104 -3.54 -6.24 -12.39
C GLN A 104 -2.27 -5.72 -11.71
N ILE A 105 -2.40 -5.13 -10.51
CA ILE A 105 -1.25 -4.62 -9.74
C ILE A 105 -0.34 -5.78 -9.29
N VAL A 106 -0.90 -6.89 -8.81
CA VAL A 106 -0.12 -8.08 -8.43
C VAL A 106 0.66 -8.62 -9.62
N ARG A 107 0.06 -8.67 -10.82
CA ARG A 107 0.74 -9.13 -12.05
C ARG A 107 1.83 -8.16 -12.53
N GLU A 108 1.62 -6.87 -12.34
CA GLU A 108 2.61 -5.82 -12.65
C GLU A 108 3.82 -5.92 -11.72
N LEU A 109 3.58 -5.99 -10.40
CA LEU A 109 4.62 -5.95 -9.39
C LEU A 109 5.31 -7.30 -9.15
N ARG A 110 4.58 -8.41 -9.41
CA ARG A 110 5.00 -9.79 -9.13
C ARG A 110 5.58 -9.97 -7.72
N PRO A 111 4.88 -9.53 -6.66
CA PRO A 111 5.37 -9.68 -5.30
C PRO A 111 5.49 -11.17 -4.94
N GLN A 112 6.47 -11.51 -4.10
CA GLN A 112 6.59 -12.88 -3.58
C GLN A 112 5.78 -13.08 -2.28
N ILE A 113 5.42 -11.99 -1.60
CA ILE A 113 4.60 -11.95 -0.39
C ILE A 113 3.49 -10.92 -0.55
#